data_AF-A0A9Q9ICD1-F1
#
_entry.id   AF-A0A9Q9ICD1-F1
#
_cell.length_a   1.000
_cell.length_b   1.000
_cell.length_c   1.000
_cell.angle_alpha   90.00
_cell.angle_beta   90.00
_cell.angle_gamma   90.00
#
_symmetry.space_group_name_H-M   'P 1'
#
loop_
_entity.id
_entity.type
_entity.pdbx_description
1 polymer ?
#
loop_
_entity_poly.entity_id
_entity_poly.type
_entity_poly.pdbx_seq_one_letter_code
_entity_poly.pdbx_strand_id
1 'polypeptide(L)'
;MGYAFSFDPPTDEGYASTPCAFNGEQMNYVRLIMIEAGAIAGDGFEQALRTPGLEPGEQTLRARRFQYNEGHVTAAEAAFVAGRLRAAAEAKVAAELLSFYDEHPGVDQVTAWVEQFAAFNEQAAARDGYYIC
;
A
#
# COMPACT_ATOMS: atom_id res chain seq x y z
N MET A 1 -8.07 -14.81 -4.10
CA MET A 1 -7.67 -14.57 -2.70
C MET A 1 -7.69 -13.06 -2.48
N GLY A 2 -8.26 -12.58 -1.37
CA GLY A 2 -8.32 -11.16 -1.02
C GLY A 2 -7.29 -10.81 0.06
N TYR A 3 -7.02 -9.51 0.20
CA TYR A 3 -6.17 -8.92 1.23
C TYR A 3 -7.06 -8.10 2.15
N ALA A 4 -6.94 -8.29 3.45
CA ALA A 4 -7.65 -7.50 4.44
C ALA A 4 -6.67 -6.89 5.44
N PHE A 5 -7.09 -5.78 6.05
CA PHE A 5 -6.29 -5.07 7.04
C PHE A 5 -7.16 -4.74 8.25
N SER A 6 -6.65 -5.05 9.44
CA SER A 6 -7.35 -4.89 10.72
C SER A 6 -6.54 -4.00 11.65
N PHE A 7 -7.20 -3.15 12.42
CA PHE A 7 -6.55 -2.44 13.53
C PHE A 7 -6.36 -3.36 14.75
N ASP A 8 -7.18 -4.40 14.85
CA ASP A 8 -7.17 -5.36 15.95
C ASP A 8 -6.26 -6.54 15.63
N PRO A 9 -5.53 -7.08 16.62
CA PRO A 9 -4.74 -8.30 16.43
C PRO A 9 -5.63 -9.50 16.06
N PRO A 10 -5.07 -10.51 15.38
CA PRO A 10 -5.79 -11.75 15.12
C PRO A 10 -6.19 -12.45 16.43
N THR A 11 -7.39 -13.03 16.45
CA THR A 11 -7.90 -13.88 17.53
C THR A 11 -8.07 -15.32 17.04
N ASP A 12 -8.38 -16.26 17.94
CA ASP A 12 -8.65 -17.66 17.58
C ASP A 12 -9.86 -17.80 16.62
N GLU A 13 -10.78 -16.83 16.61
CA GLU A 13 -11.93 -16.76 15.71
C GLU A 13 -11.64 -15.98 14.41
N GLY A 14 -10.40 -15.48 14.24
CA GLY A 14 -9.99 -14.62 13.13
C GLY A 14 -9.92 -13.14 13.53
N TYR A 15 -10.16 -12.25 12.56
CA TYR A 15 -10.10 -10.79 12.77
C TYR A 15 -11.48 -10.23 13.10
N ALA A 16 -11.58 -9.44 14.16
CA ALA A 16 -12.83 -8.84 14.62
C ALA A 16 -13.41 -7.83 13.60
N SER A 17 -12.55 -7.09 12.90
CA SER A 17 -12.95 -6.15 11.85
C SER A 17 -11.88 -5.99 10.77
N THR A 18 -12.30 -5.79 9.52
CA THR A 18 -11.40 -5.57 8.38
C THR A 18 -11.81 -4.28 7.63
N PRO A 19 -11.60 -3.11 8.24
CA PRO A 19 -12.06 -1.82 7.71
C PRO A 19 -11.49 -1.45 6.34
N CYS A 20 -10.38 -2.08 5.92
CA CYS A 20 -9.87 -1.99 4.56
C CYS A 20 -9.65 -3.39 4.01
N ALA A 21 -10.16 -3.64 2.80
CA ALA A 21 -9.96 -4.90 2.10
C ALA A 21 -9.92 -4.67 0.59
N PHE A 22 -9.07 -5.44 -0.08
CA PHE A 22 -8.88 -5.44 -1.51
C PHE A 22 -8.96 -6.86 -2.06
N ASN A 23 -9.52 -7.02 -3.25
CA ASN A 23 -9.32 -8.25 -4.00
C ASN A 23 -7.85 -8.33 -4.51
N GLY A 24 -7.47 -9.47 -5.10
CA GLY A 24 -6.09 -9.67 -5.55
C GLY A 24 -5.62 -8.69 -6.63
N GLU A 25 -6.52 -8.27 -7.53
CA GLU A 25 -6.22 -7.30 -8.59
C GLU A 25 -6.00 -5.90 -8.01
N GLN A 26 -6.92 -5.45 -7.17
CA GLN A 26 -6.85 -4.17 -6.46
C GLN A 26 -5.54 -4.05 -5.68
N MET A 27 -5.22 -5.07 -4.88
CA MET A 27 -3.99 -5.06 -4.09
C MET A 27 -2.74 -5.11 -4.97
N ASN A 28 -2.79 -5.77 -6.14
CA ASN A 28 -1.67 -5.76 -7.08
C ASN A 28 -1.37 -4.34 -7.56
N TYR A 29 -2.38 -3.58 -7.97
CA TYR A 29 -2.20 -2.18 -8.36
C TYR A 29 -1.73 -1.31 -7.20
N VAL A 30 -2.36 -1.42 -6.02
CA VAL A 30 -1.92 -0.69 -4.81
C VAL A 30 -0.45 -0.98 -4.50
N ARG A 31 -0.02 -2.24 -4.61
CA ARG A 31 1.38 -2.64 -4.37
C ARG A 31 2.34 -2.06 -5.40
N LEU A 32 1.98 -2.06 -6.69
CA LEU A 32 2.80 -1.42 -7.71
C LEU A 32 2.99 0.08 -7.39
N ILE A 33 1.92 0.76 -6.97
CA ILE A 33 2.01 2.16 -6.54
C ILE A 33 2.84 2.31 -5.26
N MET A 34 2.75 1.39 -4.29
CA MET A 34 3.61 1.40 -3.10
C MET A 34 5.10 1.25 -3.45
N ILE A 35 5.43 0.44 -4.46
CA ILE A 35 6.79 0.30 -4.98
C ILE A 35 7.24 1.61 -5.59
N GLU A 36 6.50 2.17 -6.55
CA GLU A 36 6.81 3.44 -7.21
C GLU A 36 6.82 4.64 -6.26
N ALA A 37 6.05 4.59 -5.16
CA ALA A 37 6.05 5.59 -4.10
C ALA A 37 7.25 5.46 -3.14
N GLY A 38 8.04 4.39 -3.25
CA GLY A 38 9.14 4.08 -2.34
C GLY A 38 8.65 3.77 -0.93
N ALA A 39 7.38 3.38 -0.78
CA ALA A 39 6.80 2.92 0.47
C ALA A 39 7.28 1.50 0.80
N ILE A 40 7.44 0.67 -0.24
CA ILE A 40 7.99 -0.69 -0.12
C ILE A 40 9.05 -0.96 -1.20
N ALA A 41 10.01 -1.84 -0.89
CA ALA A 41 11.03 -2.28 -1.85
C ALA A 41 11.61 -3.66 -1.46
N GLY A 42 12.48 -4.20 -2.32
CA GLY A 42 13.19 -5.46 -2.08
C GLY A 42 12.48 -6.67 -2.69
N ASP A 43 12.98 -7.88 -2.41
CA ASP A 43 12.42 -9.14 -2.94
C ASP A 43 12.34 -9.20 -4.48
N GLY A 44 13.28 -8.55 -5.16
CA GLY A 44 13.33 -8.45 -6.62
C GLY A 44 12.42 -7.36 -7.22
N PHE A 45 11.71 -6.58 -6.38
CA PHE A 45 10.91 -5.44 -6.82
C PHE A 45 11.74 -4.15 -6.74
N GLU A 46 11.78 -3.41 -7.84
CA GLU A 46 12.42 -2.11 -7.97
C GLU A 46 11.47 -1.12 -8.66
N GLN A 47 11.66 0.17 -8.39
CA GLN A 47 10.91 1.24 -9.05
C GLN A 47 11.25 1.31 -10.54
N ALA A 48 10.22 1.34 -11.37
CA ALA A 48 10.35 1.55 -12.80
C ALA A 48 10.43 3.04 -13.15
N LEU A 49 9.61 3.89 -12.52
CA LEU A 49 9.48 5.30 -12.89
C LEU A 49 10.59 6.18 -12.31
N ARG A 50 11.11 5.80 -11.13
CA ARG A 50 12.13 6.57 -10.39
C ARG A 50 11.71 8.03 -10.18
N THR A 51 10.44 8.23 -9.83
CA THR A 51 9.86 9.55 -9.61
C THR A 51 10.66 10.32 -8.54
N PRO A 52 11.19 11.53 -8.85
CA PRO A 52 12.00 12.30 -7.91
C PRO A 52 11.28 12.57 -6.59
N GLY A 53 11.97 12.34 -5.46
CA GLY A 53 11.41 12.49 -4.11
C GLY A 53 10.67 11.26 -3.59
N LEU A 54 10.47 10.23 -4.43
CA LEU A 54 9.85 8.96 -4.06
C LEU A 54 10.86 7.81 -3.99
N GLU A 55 12.17 8.09 -4.00
CA GLU A 55 13.21 7.07 -3.98
C GLU A 55 13.19 6.28 -2.66
N PRO A 56 13.37 4.94 -2.68
CA PRO A 56 13.45 4.14 -1.46
C PRO A 56 14.53 4.66 -0.49
N GLY A 57 14.24 4.61 0.81
CA GLY A 57 15.14 5.09 1.87
C GLY A 57 15.13 4.19 3.09
N GLU A 58 15.75 4.64 4.19
CA GLU A 58 15.89 3.85 5.42
C GLU A 58 14.55 3.43 6.05
N GLN A 59 13.49 4.20 5.83
CA GLN A 59 12.15 3.91 6.34
C GLN A 59 11.31 3.03 5.40
N THR A 60 11.82 2.72 4.20
CA THR A 60 11.10 1.89 3.22
C THR A 60 10.93 0.47 3.75
N LEU A 61 9.69 -0.03 3.69
CA LEU A 61 9.33 -1.36 4.19
C LEU A 61 9.69 -2.45 3.17
N ARG A 62 9.80 -3.69 3.64
CA ARG A 62 10.05 -4.83 2.74
C ARG A 62 8.78 -5.22 1.97
N ALA A 63 8.90 -5.36 0.66
CA ALA A 63 7.80 -5.73 -0.22
C ALA A 63 7.15 -7.06 0.17
N ARG A 64 7.93 -8.06 0.61
CA ARG A 64 7.42 -9.34 1.10
C ARG A 64 6.37 -9.23 2.21
N ARG A 65 6.41 -8.18 3.04
CA ARG A 65 5.41 -7.96 4.10
C ARG A 65 4.00 -7.78 3.54
N PHE A 66 3.88 -7.31 2.31
CA PHE A 66 2.60 -7.04 1.65
C PHE A 66 2.23 -8.10 0.61
N GLN A 67 3.04 -9.16 0.47
CA GLN A 67 2.76 -10.29 -0.44
C GLN A 67 1.85 -11.34 0.17
N TYR A 68 1.86 -11.45 1.49
CA TYR A 68 1.12 -12.45 2.25
C TYR A 68 0.22 -11.77 3.28
N ASN A 69 -0.76 -12.53 3.73
CA ASN A 69 -1.73 -12.15 4.74
C ASN A 69 -1.16 -12.34 6.15
N GLU A 70 0.01 -11.75 6.40
CA GLU A 70 0.74 -11.93 7.64
C GLU A 70 1.65 -10.73 7.89
N GLY A 71 1.55 -10.18 9.09
CA GLY A 71 2.45 -9.14 9.58
C GLY A 71 1.74 -8.05 10.34
N HIS A 72 2.56 -7.27 11.03
CA HIS A 72 2.14 -6.06 11.73
C HIS A 72 2.90 -4.88 11.13
N VAL A 73 2.17 -3.79 10.87
CA VAL A 73 2.71 -2.49 10.48
C VAL A 73 2.45 -1.56 11.64
N THR A 74 3.52 -1.02 12.22
CA THR A 74 3.44 -0.12 13.38
C THR A 74 2.84 1.22 13.00
N ALA A 75 2.44 2.03 13.99
CA ALA A 75 1.92 3.38 13.75
C ALA A 75 2.87 4.27 12.95
N ALA A 76 4.18 4.22 13.23
CA ALA A 76 5.20 5.00 12.52
C ALA A 76 5.38 4.53 11.07
N GLU A 77 5.37 3.22 10.84
CA GLU A 77 5.43 2.64 9.50
C GLU A 77 4.16 2.98 8.69
N ALA A 78 2.98 2.96 9.33
CA ALA A 78 1.73 3.36 8.70
C ALA A 78 1.74 4.85 8.33
N ALA A 79 2.24 5.73 9.20
CA ALA A 79 2.39 7.15 8.90
C ALA A 79 3.31 7.38 7.69
N PHE A 80 4.40 6.62 7.61
CA PHE A 80 5.32 6.64 6.47
C PHE A 80 4.63 6.18 5.18
N VAL A 81 3.93 5.03 5.20
CA VAL A 81 3.20 4.52 4.03
C VAL A 81 2.14 5.51 3.56
N ALA A 82 1.36 6.08 4.48
CA ALA A 82 0.38 7.12 4.16
C ALA A 82 1.03 8.31 3.43
N GLY A 83 2.10 8.88 4.01
CA GLY A 83 2.79 10.02 3.41
C GLY A 83 3.32 9.72 2.00
N ARG A 84 3.87 8.52 1.79
CA ARG A 84 4.36 8.08 0.48
C ARG A 84 3.25 7.94 -0.55
N LEU A 85 2.12 7.34 -0.17
CA LEU A 85 0.97 7.18 -1.07
C LEU A 85 0.34 8.52 -1.43
N ARG A 86 0.29 9.48 -0.49
CA ARG A 86 -0.15 10.86 -0.77
C ARG A 86 0.77 11.56 -1.76
N ALA A 87 2.07 11.50 -1.54
CA ALA A 87 3.06 12.08 -2.45
C ALA A 87 3.02 11.44 -3.85
N ALA A 88 2.78 10.12 -3.94
CA ALA A 88 2.60 9.42 -5.22
C ALA A 88 1.33 9.85 -5.96
N ALA A 89 0.23 10.08 -5.24
CA ALA A 89 -1.00 10.61 -5.82
C ALA A 89 -0.80 12.04 -6.36
N GLU A 90 -0.12 12.91 -5.60
CA GLU A 90 0.23 14.27 -6.05
C GLU A 90 1.13 14.27 -7.28
N ALA A 91 2.12 13.36 -7.31
CA ALA A 91 3.03 13.17 -8.44
C ALA A 91 2.39 12.43 -9.63
N LYS A 92 1.11 12.02 -9.53
CA LYS A 92 0.35 11.30 -10.57
C LYS A 92 1.01 9.98 -11.00
N VAL A 93 1.68 9.29 -10.07
CA VAL A 93 2.37 8.01 -10.30
C VAL A 93 1.45 6.97 -10.95
N ALA A 94 0.17 6.91 -10.54
CA ALA A 94 -0.79 5.98 -11.15
C ALA A 94 -1.03 6.27 -12.63
N ALA A 95 -1.13 7.54 -13.03
CA ALA A 95 -1.33 7.90 -14.43
C ALA A 95 -0.12 7.53 -15.29
N GLU A 96 1.08 7.81 -14.79
CA GLU A 96 2.32 7.50 -15.48
C GLU A 96 2.55 5.98 -15.58
N LEU A 97 2.40 5.25 -14.47
CA LEU A 97 2.57 3.81 -14.43
C LEU A 97 1.58 3.11 -15.37
N LEU A 98 0.30 3.49 -15.31
CA LEU A 98 -0.73 2.84 -16.13
C LEU A 98 -0.58 3.15 -17.63
N SER A 99 0.12 4.22 -18.01
CA SER A 99 0.41 4.49 -19.43
C SER A 99 1.22 3.39 -20.13
N PHE A 100 1.90 2.52 -19.36
CA PHE A 100 2.64 1.37 -19.87
C PHE A 100 1.80 0.09 -20.01
N TYR A 101 0.54 0.08 -19.56
CA TYR A 101 -0.34 -1.08 -19.58
C TYR A 101 -1.45 -0.88 -20.60
N ASP A 102 -1.56 -1.80 -21.56
CA ASP A 102 -2.62 -1.78 -22.58
C ASP A 102 -4.00 -2.05 -21.98
N GLU A 103 -4.07 -2.89 -20.94
CA GLU A 103 -5.29 -3.21 -20.21
C GLU A 103 -5.12 -2.84 -18.73
N HIS A 104 -5.91 -1.86 -18.26
CA HIS A 104 -5.94 -1.43 -16.87
C HIS A 104 -7.35 -0.97 -16.46
N PRO A 105 -7.72 -1.04 -15.17
CA PRO A 105 -9.06 -0.65 -14.70
C PRO A 105 -9.35 0.86 -14.81
N GLY A 106 -8.33 1.68 -15.08
CA GLY A 106 -8.45 3.13 -15.25
C GLY A 106 -7.71 3.89 -14.15
N VAL A 107 -7.13 5.04 -14.52
CA VAL A 107 -6.35 5.88 -13.60
C VAL A 107 -7.18 6.27 -12.38
N ASP A 108 -8.41 6.75 -12.59
CA ASP A 108 -9.29 7.19 -11.49
C ASP A 108 -9.58 6.06 -10.51
N GLN A 109 -9.76 4.84 -11.02
CA GLN A 109 -10.07 3.68 -10.18
C GLN A 109 -8.85 3.22 -9.36
N VAL A 110 -7.66 3.16 -9.96
CA VAL A 110 -6.43 2.83 -9.23
C VAL A 110 -6.10 3.91 -8.19
N THR A 111 -6.24 5.19 -8.56
CA THR A 111 -6.04 6.30 -7.63
C THR A 111 -6.99 6.20 -6.44
N ALA A 112 -8.28 5.88 -6.66
CA ALA A 112 -9.23 5.71 -5.56
C ALA A 112 -8.83 4.59 -4.58
N TRP A 113 -8.30 3.47 -5.07
CA TRP A 113 -7.80 2.40 -4.20
C TRP A 113 -6.56 2.81 -3.39
N VAL A 114 -5.65 3.55 -4.04
CA VAL A 114 -4.45 4.11 -3.39
C VAL A 114 -4.86 5.11 -2.31
N GLU A 115 -5.80 6.01 -2.59
CA GLU A 115 -6.32 6.97 -1.63
C GLU A 115 -7.06 6.31 -0.47
N GLN A 116 -7.85 5.26 -0.75
CA GLN A 116 -8.48 4.45 0.29
C GLN A 116 -7.43 3.84 1.22
N PHE A 117 -6.35 3.30 0.66
CA PHE A 117 -5.29 2.69 1.46
C PHE A 117 -4.44 3.72 2.22
N ALA A 118 -4.19 4.88 1.62
CA ALA A 118 -3.55 6.01 2.29
C ALA A 118 -4.38 6.49 3.49
N ALA A 119 -5.69 6.68 3.31
CA ALA A 119 -6.60 7.08 4.38
C ALA A 119 -6.70 6.04 5.50
N PHE A 120 -6.64 4.75 5.16
CA PHE A 120 -6.56 3.68 6.15
C PHE A 120 -5.25 3.76 6.97
N ASN A 121 -4.12 3.98 6.31
CA ASN A 121 -2.81 4.13 6.97
C ASN A 121 -2.75 5.38 7.85
N GLU A 122 -3.38 6.48 7.47
CA GLU A 122 -3.52 7.69 8.31
C GLU A 122 -4.30 7.37 9.61
N GLN A 123 -5.37 6.58 9.51
CA GLN A 123 -6.11 6.13 10.68
C GLN A 123 -5.30 5.16 11.54
N ALA A 124 -4.54 4.25 10.93
CA ALA A 124 -3.66 3.32 11.63
C ALA A 124 -2.54 4.04 12.38
N ALA A 125 -1.99 5.11 11.79
CA ALA A 125 -0.95 5.94 12.39
C ALA A 125 -1.42 6.68 13.64
N ALA A 126 -2.72 7.01 13.73
CA ALA A 126 -3.33 7.60 14.93
C ALA A 126 -3.68 6.57 16.01
N ARG A 127 -3.37 5.29 15.77
CA ARG A 127 -3.61 4.14 16.66
C ARG A 127 -2.28 3.39 16.85
N ASP A 128 -2.33 2.07 17.04
CA ASP A 128 -1.16 1.19 17.20
C ASP A 128 -0.73 0.51 15.89
N GLY A 129 -1.07 1.10 14.74
CA GLY A 129 -0.82 0.51 13.42
C GLY A 129 -1.91 -0.47 12.97
N TYR A 130 -1.55 -1.49 12.20
CA TYR A 130 -2.50 -2.49 11.68
C TYR A 130 -1.86 -3.86 11.40
N TYR A 131 -2.70 -4.87 11.32
CA TYR A 131 -2.37 -6.26 10.98
C TYR A 131 -2.85 -6.59 9.57
N ILE A 132 -2.09 -7.44 8.88
CA ILE A 132 -2.40 -7.92 7.54
C ILE A 132 -3.05 -9.30 7.67
N CYS A 133 -4.29 -9.42 7.16
CA CYS A 133 -5.24 -10.50 7.41
C CYS A 133 -5.37 -11.50 6.28
#